data_AF-A0A087AGF3-F1
#
_entry.id   AF-A0A087AGF3-F1
#
_cell.length_a   1.000
_cell.length_b   1.000
_cell.length_c   1.000
_cell.angle_alpha   90.00
_cell.angle_beta   90.00
_cell.angle_gamma   90.00
#
_symmetry.space_group_name_H-M   'P 1'
#
loop_
_entity.id
_entity.type
_entity.pdbx_description
1 polymer ?
#
loop_
_entity_poly.entity_id
_entity_poly.type
_entity_poly.pdbx_seq_one_letter_code
_entity_poly.pdbx_strand_id
1 'polypeptide(L)'
;MDGLVVRGRVLNGCVRKLIEQILKFGVVGVIAALLDFGILNLLVIFLHMHNVIASTISFTLSFIFNYLASMKYVFKHRPDMARWMEVLIFLLSAVIGLMMNNGIIWLSTYGMNRDAFITQHVEYVLRTNVGKIIATFIVAVWNFVIRKIFLDDTHTAMMAKLQRKGNIYTEEELEAKWERSLAHRIGMWSIEHTPKGWH
;
A
#
# COMPACT_ATOMS: atom_id res chain seq x y z
N MET A 1 7.03 -13.33 -40.51
CA MET A 1 7.81 -13.10 -39.26
C MET A 1 7.27 -11.89 -38.46
N ASP A 2 6.12 -11.36 -38.84
CA ASP A 2 5.62 -10.04 -38.41
C ASP A 2 4.76 -10.08 -37.13
N GLY A 3 4.14 -11.22 -36.82
CA GLY A 3 3.30 -11.40 -35.63
C GLY A 3 4.06 -11.30 -34.30
N LEU A 4 5.33 -11.74 -34.26
CA LEU A 4 6.15 -11.70 -33.03
C LEU A 4 6.65 -10.29 -32.71
N VAL A 5 6.97 -9.48 -33.72
CA VAL A 5 7.45 -8.10 -33.56
C VAL A 5 6.32 -7.14 -33.16
N VAL A 6 5.10 -7.37 -33.68
CA VAL A 6 3.91 -6.61 -33.27
C VAL A 6 3.51 -6.97 -31.83
N ARG A 7 3.51 -8.26 -31.45
CA ARG A 7 3.28 -8.70 -30.07
C ARG A 7 4.25 -8.06 -29.07
N GLY A 8 5.54 -8.02 -29.38
CA GLY A 8 6.56 -7.40 -28.52
C GLY A 8 6.38 -5.89 -28.30
N ARG A 9 5.91 -5.16 -29.33
CA ARG A 9 5.65 -3.71 -29.22
C ARG A 9 4.40 -3.38 -28.39
N VAL A 10 3.33 -4.16 -28.53
CA VAL A 10 2.08 -3.95 -27.78
C VAL A 10 2.26 -4.30 -26.30
N LEU A 11 2.99 -5.39 -25.99
CA LEU A 11 3.30 -5.79 -24.61
C LEU A 11 4.12 -4.71 -23.88
N ASN A 12 5.16 -4.17 -24.53
CA ASN A 12 5.99 -3.11 -23.96
C ASN A 12 5.20 -1.82 -23.69
N GLY A 13 4.21 -1.49 -24.53
CA GLY A 13 3.33 -0.35 -24.31
C GLY A 13 2.38 -0.52 -23.11
N CYS A 14 1.85 -1.73 -22.92
CA CYS A 14 0.98 -2.06 -21.79
C CYS A 14 1.75 -2.05 -20.46
N VAL A 15 2.86 -2.80 -20.40
CA VAL A 15 3.73 -2.88 -19.22
C VAL A 15 4.25 -1.50 -18.81
N ARG A 16 4.62 -0.64 -19.76
CA ARG A 16 5.06 0.74 -19.46
C ARG A 16 3.96 1.59 -18.84
N LYS A 17 2.71 1.50 -19.33
CA LYS A 17 1.55 2.21 -18.75
C LYS A 17 1.22 1.71 -17.35
N LEU A 18 1.35 0.40 -17.09
CA LEU A 18 1.16 -0.17 -15.75
C LEU A 18 2.25 0.26 -14.77
N ILE A 19 3.52 0.18 -15.18
CA ILE A 19 4.66 0.65 -14.36
C ILE A 19 4.52 2.14 -14.04
N GLU A 20 4.06 2.94 -15.01
CA GLU A 20 3.81 4.37 -14.82
C GLU A 20 2.66 4.62 -13.82
N GLN A 21 1.60 3.80 -13.82
CA GLN A 21 0.54 3.85 -12.81
C GLN A 21 1.05 3.47 -11.42
N ILE A 22 1.86 2.41 -11.32
CA ILE A 22 2.45 1.94 -10.06
C ILE A 22 3.43 2.97 -9.49
N LEU A 23 4.27 3.59 -10.33
CA LEU A 23 5.18 4.67 -9.95
C LEU A 23 4.40 5.89 -9.45
N LYS A 24 3.31 6.28 -10.13
CA LYS A 24 2.46 7.40 -9.68
C LYS A 24 1.84 7.13 -8.30
N PHE A 25 1.34 5.91 -8.06
CA PHE A 25 0.88 5.51 -6.73
C PHE A 25 2.00 5.54 -5.69
N GLY A 26 3.19 5.05 -6.03
CA GLY A 26 4.34 5.06 -5.13
C GLY A 26 4.75 6.47 -4.73
N VAL A 27 4.80 7.40 -5.68
CA VAL A 27 5.14 8.81 -5.43
C VAL A 27 4.11 9.47 -4.51
N VAL A 28 2.81 9.25 -4.75
CA VAL A 28 1.74 9.76 -3.87
C VAL A 28 1.89 9.21 -2.45
N GLY A 29 2.22 7.91 -2.31
CA GLY A 29 2.49 7.29 -1.02
C GLY A 29 3.68 7.90 -0.28
N VAL A 30 4.76 8.26 -0.99
CA VAL A 30 5.91 8.96 -0.39
C VAL A 30 5.51 10.36 0.10
N ILE A 31 4.73 11.10 -0.69
CA ILE A 31 4.23 12.43 -0.29
C ILE A 31 3.35 12.30 0.96
N ALA A 32 2.49 11.29 1.02
CA ALA A 32 1.68 11.01 2.19
C ALA A 32 2.54 10.68 3.41
N ALA A 33 3.59 9.86 3.28
CA ALA A 33 4.50 9.56 4.38
C ALA A 33 5.24 10.81 4.90
N LEU A 34 5.63 11.73 4.01
CA LEU A 34 6.21 13.02 4.40
C LEU A 34 5.20 13.92 5.12
N LEU A 35 3.95 13.96 4.66
CA LEU A 35 2.87 14.66 5.35
C LEU A 35 2.64 14.11 6.75
N ASP A 36 2.61 12.78 6.91
CA ASP A 36 2.48 12.12 8.20
C ASP A 36 3.60 12.53 9.15
N PHE A 37 4.85 12.48 8.68
CA PHE A 37 6.02 12.87 9.47
C PHE A 37 5.98 14.36 9.87
N GLY A 38 5.59 15.24 8.94
CA GLY A 38 5.46 16.68 9.18
C GLY A 38 4.35 17.00 10.19
N ILE A 39 3.17 16.41 10.04
CA ILE A 39 2.04 16.63 10.96
C ILE A 39 2.37 16.08 12.35
N LEU A 40 3.01 14.91 12.45
CA LEU A 40 3.46 14.36 13.73
C LEU A 40 4.40 15.32 14.45
N ASN A 41 5.45 15.80 13.77
CA ASN A 41 6.41 16.73 14.37
C ASN A 41 5.75 18.05 14.75
N LEU A 42 4.80 18.55 13.95
CA LEU A 42 4.04 19.74 14.28
C LEU A 42 3.22 19.55 15.58
N LEU A 43 2.52 18.43 15.71
CA LEU A 43 1.71 18.09 16.88
C LEU A 43 2.55 17.84 18.15
N VAL A 44 3.66 17.11 18.02
CA VAL A 44 4.50 16.76 19.18
C VAL A 44 5.34 17.96 19.64
N ILE A 45 5.94 18.72 18.71
CA ILE A 45 6.86 19.82 19.05
C ILE A 45 6.08 21.07 19.48
N PHE A 46 5.07 21.51 18.72
CA PHE A 46 4.39 22.78 19.00
C PHE A 46 3.23 22.64 19.98
N LEU A 47 2.49 21.53 19.90
CA LEU A 47 1.31 21.31 20.74
C LEU A 47 1.59 20.43 21.96
N HIS A 48 2.84 19.99 22.16
CA HIS A 48 3.26 19.12 23.27
C HIS A 48 2.32 17.92 23.44
N MET A 49 1.83 17.37 22.32
CA MET A 49 0.83 16.31 22.35
C MET A 49 1.48 14.95 22.55
N HIS A 50 0.77 14.04 23.22
CA HIS A 50 1.23 12.67 23.41
C HIS A 50 1.44 11.96 22.05
N ASN A 51 2.60 11.33 21.87
CA ASN A 51 3.06 10.75 20.60
C ASN A 51 2.06 9.84 19.91
N VAL A 52 1.41 8.97 20.68
CA VAL A 52 0.47 7.98 20.13
C VAL A 52 -0.76 8.67 19.54
N ILE A 53 -1.26 9.72 20.19
CA ILE A 53 -2.41 10.48 19.72
C ILE A 53 -2.00 11.33 18.52
N ALA A 54 -0.87 12.03 18.62
CA ALA A 54 -0.31 12.82 17.53
C ALA A 54 -0.07 11.96 16.27
N SER A 55 0.49 10.77 16.45
CA SER A 55 0.71 9.81 15.36
C SER A 55 -0.57 9.27 14.75
N THR A 56 -1.58 9.01 15.58
CA THR A 56 -2.88 8.54 15.08
C THR A 56 -3.53 9.61 14.20
N ILE A 57 -3.49 10.87 14.63
CA ILE A 57 -4.03 12.00 13.86
C ILE A 57 -3.23 12.20 12.57
N SER A 58 -1.90 12.23 12.66
CA SER A 58 -1.03 12.45 11.50
C SER A 58 -1.17 11.34 10.46
N PHE A 59 -1.21 10.07 10.90
CA PHE A 59 -1.38 8.91 10.02
C PHE A 59 -2.76 8.94 9.36
N THR A 60 -3.82 9.27 10.10
CA THR A 60 -5.18 9.33 9.56
C THR A 60 -5.32 10.42 8.51
N LEU A 61 -4.80 11.62 8.76
CA LEU A 61 -4.84 12.73 7.81
C LEU A 61 -4.02 12.41 6.55
N SER A 62 -2.84 11.83 6.72
CA SER A 62 -2.00 11.35 5.62
C SER A 62 -2.70 10.26 4.80
N PHE A 63 -3.37 9.31 5.46
CA PHE A 63 -4.13 8.24 4.82
C PHE A 63 -5.28 8.79 3.98
N ILE A 64 -6.05 9.75 4.50
CA ILE A 64 -7.14 10.41 3.75
C ILE A 64 -6.58 11.11 2.52
N PHE A 65 -5.48 11.86 2.66
CA PHE A 65 -4.81 12.49 1.52
C PHE A 65 -4.37 11.45 0.47
N ASN A 66 -3.73 10.37 0.92
CA ASN A 66 -3.26 9.29 0.05
C ASN A 66 -4.42 8.65 -0.73
N TYR A 67 -5.56 8.43 -0.07
CA TYR A 67 -6.78 7.93 -0.70
C TYR A 67 -7.34 8.91 -1.74
N LEU A 68 -7.49 10.19 -1.40
CA LEU A 68 -8.03 11.20 -2.32
C LEU A 68 -7.12 11.39 -3.55
N ALA A 69 -5.81 11.42 -3.37
CA ALA A 69 -4.84 11.51 -4.46
C ALA A 69 -4.84 10.24 -5.32
N SER A 70 -4.88 9.06 -4.71
CA SER A 70 -5.02 7.78 -5.40
C SER A 70 -6.29 7.72 -6.25
N MET A 71 -7.42 8.16 -5.70
CA MET A 71 -8.70 8.21 -6.41
C MET A 71 -8.66 9.19 -7.59
N LYS A 72 -8.08 10.38 -7.40
CA LYS A 72 -8.03 11.45 -8.41
C LYS A 72 -7.04 11.16 -9.55
N TYR A 73 -5.91 10.52 -9.26
CA TYR A 73 -4.83 10.34 -10.23
C TYR A 73 -4.79 8.96 -10.89
N VAL A 74 -5.32 7.91 -10.26
CA VAL A 74 -5.07 6.55 -10.73
C VAL A 74 -6.31 5.74 -11.09
N PHE A 75 -7.51 6.12 -10.68
CA PHE A 75 -8.73 5.48 -11.17
C PHE A 75 -9.08 5.96 -12.58
N LYS A 76 -8.39 5.41 -13.58
CA LYS A 76 -8.98 5.14 -14.90
C LYS A 76 -9.53 3.71 -14.87
N HIS A 77 -10.84 3.56 -15.11
CA HIS A 77 -11.61 2.32 -15.18
C HIS A 77 -10.75 1.10 -15.59
N ARG A 78 -10.54 0.14 -14.68
CA ARG A 78 -10.19 -1.24 -15.03
C ARG A 78 -11.42 -2.13 -14.86
N PRO A 79 -11.74 -2.99 -15.85
CA PRO A 79 -12.92 -3.86 -15.81
C PRO A 79 -12.72 -5.17 -15.00
N ASP A 80 -11.52 -5.46 -14.50
CA ASP A 80 -11.17 -6.79 -13.96
C ASP A 80 -11.31 -6.96 -12.43
N MET A 81 -11.69 -5.92 -11.67
CA MET A 81 -11.99 -6.03 -10.23
C MET A 81 -12.96 -4.93 -9.79
N ALA A 82 -13.89 -5.23 -8.88
CA ALA A 82 -14.85 -4.24 -8.41
C ALA A 82 -14.16 -3.20 -7.51
N ARG A 83 -14.39 -1.91 -7.79
CA ARG A 83 -13.71 -0.78 -7.11
C ARG A 83 -13.83 -0.80 -5.59
N TRP A 84 -14.96 -1.25 -5.07
CA TRP A 84 -15.22 -1.29 -3.62
C TRP A 84 -14.26 -2.23 -2.89
N MET A 85 -13.80 -3.30 -3.55
CA MET A 85 -12.87 -4.27 -2.97
C MET A 85 -11.45 -3.72 -2.90
N GLU A 86 -11.00 -3.01 -3.93
CA GLU A 86 -9.71 -2.33 -3.91
C GLU A 86 -9.65 -1.30 -2.76
N VAL A 87 -10.74 -0.53 -2.59
CA VAL A 87 -10.89 0.42 -1.48
C VAL A 87 -10.91 -0.30 -0.14
N LEU A 88 -11.61 -1.43 -0.03
CA LEU A 88 -11.67 -2.22 1.20
C LEU A 88 -10.31 -2.80 1.59
N ILE A 89 -9.58 -3.40 0.65
CA ILE A 89 -8.22 -3.93 0.88
C ILE A 89 -7.29 -2.80 1.32
N PHE A 90 -7.38 -1.64 0.68
CA PHE A 90 -6.59 -0.46 1.03
C PHE A 90 -6.92 0.04 2.45
N LEU A 91 -8.21 0.11 2.81
CA LEU A 91 -8.66 0.54 4.14
C LEU A 91 -8.24 -0.45 5.23
N LEU A 92 -8.43 -1.75 5.02
CA LEU A 92 -8.02 -2.80 5.96
C LEU A 92 -6.49 -2.80 6.17
N SER A 93 -5.73 -2.64 5.07
CA SER A 93 -4.28 -2.52 5.12
C SER A 93 -3.85 -1.31 5.96
N ALA A 94 -4.54 -0.18 5.84
CA ALA A 94 -4.27 1.02 6.63
C ALA A 94 -4.62 0.88 8.10
N VAL A 95 -5.71 0.19 8.46
CA VAL A 95 -6.05 -0.09 9.86
C VAL A 95 -4.96 -0.93 10.53
N ILE A 96 -4.48 -1.98 9.86
CA ILE A 96 -3.37 -2.81 10.36
C ILE A 96 -2.08 -1.97 10.44
N GLY A 97 -1.82 -1.14 9.43
CA GLY A 97 -0.72 -0.18 9.41
C GLY A 97 -0.73 0.77 10.62
N LEU A 98 -1.91 1.31 10.96
CA LEU A 98 -2.11 2.18 12.11
C LEU A 98 -1.83 1.44 13.43
N MET A 99 -2.30 0.20 13.57
CA MET A 99 -2.05 -0.60 14.78
C MET A 99 -0.56 -0.88 14.98
N MET A 100 0.15 -1.26 13.91
CA MET A 100 1.61 -1.44 13.95
C MET A 100 2.32 -0.12 14.28
N ASN A 101 1.89 0.98 13.66
CA ASN A 101 2.47 2.29 13.90
C ASN A 101 2.36 2.70 15.36
N ASN A 102 1.15 2.62 15.93
CA ASN A 102 0.90 2.96 17.32
C ASN A 102 1.65 2.04 18.29
N GLY A 103 1.71 0.74 18.01
CA GLY A 103 2.45 -0.22 18.83
C GLY A 103 3.95 0.09 18.88
N ILE A 104 4.56 0.44 17.74
CA ILE A 104 5.99 0.76 17.64
C ILE A 104 6.30 2.10 18.32
N ILE A 105 5.48 3.13 18.11
CA ILE A 105 5.69 4.44 18.75
C ILE A 105 5.51 4.35 20.27
N TRP A 106 4.51 3.60 20.72
CA TRP A 106 4.30 3.34 22.14
C TRP A 106 5.52 2.62 22.73
N LEU A 107 6.01 1.58 22.07
CA LEU A 107 7.21 0.85 22.50
C LEU A 107 8.47 1.73 22.51
N SER A 108 8.64 2.61 21.51
CA SER A 108 9.80 3.51 21.41
C SER A 108 9.88 4.51 22.58
N THR A 109 8.73 4.85 23.17
CA THR A 109 8.64 5.76 24.33
C THR A 109 8.30 5.03 25.63
N TYR A 110 8.33 3.70 25.61
CA TYR A 110 8.09 2.88 26.77
C TYR A 110 9.19 3.10 27.82
N GLY A 111 8.79 3.35 29.07
CA GLY A 111 9.70 3.63 30.19
C GLY A 111 10.06 5.10 30.41
N MET A 112 9.57 6.04 29.59
CA MET A 112 9.66 7.47 29.90
C MET A 112 8.59 7.89 30.91
N ASN A 113 8.90 8.92 31.71
CA ASN A 113 7.93 9.51 32.64
C ASN A 113 6.69 10.00 31.89
N ARG A 114 5.52 9.92 32.53
CA ARG A 114 4.25 10.35 31.93
C ARG A 114 4.29 11.81 31.46
N ASP A 115 5.09 12.65 32.12
CA ASP A 115 5.27 14.07 31.80
C ASP A 115 6.48 14.34 30.89
N ALA A 116 7.11 13.31 30.32
CA ALA A 116 8.31 13.46 29.50
C ALA A 116 8.06 14.28 28.21
N PHE A 117 6.80 14.36 27.77
CA PHE A 117 6.39 15.21 26.66
C PHE A 117 6.58 16.73 26.94
N ILE A 118 6.66 17.13 28.22
CA ILE A 118 6.97 18.51 28.66
C ILE A 118 8.37 18.59 29.29
N THR A 119 8.70 17.66 30.20
CA THR A 119 9.91 17.74 31.03
C THR A 119 11.19 17.26 30.32
N GLN A 120 11.07 16.35 29.35
CA GLN A 120 12.19 15.80 28.57
C GLN A 120 11.91 15.89 27.07
N HIS A 121 11.42 17.05 26.65
CA HIS A 121 10.87 17.26 25.32
C HIS A 121 11.81 16.83 24.18
N VAL A 122 13.10 17.15 24.27
CA VAL A 122 14.08 16.81 23.23
C VAL A 122 14.28 15.29 23.10
N GLU A 123 14.45 14.57 24.22
CA GLU A 123 14.62 13.11 24.19
C GLU A 123 13.32 12.41 23.75
N TYR A 124 12.17 12.93 24.19
CA TYR A 124 10.85 12.44 23.79
C TYR A 124 10.68 12.56 22.27
N VAL A 125 10.90 13.75 21.69
CA VAL A 125 10.82 13.98 20.23
C VAL A 125 11.78 13.08 19.47
N LEU A 126 13.03 12.93 19.95
CA LEU A 126 14.04 12.10 19.30
C LEU A 126 13.62 10.62 19.25
N ARG A 127 13.20 10.06 20.40
CA ARG A 127 12.70 8.67 20.48
C ARG A 127 11.43 8.47 19.67
N THR A 128 10.52 9.44 19.64
CA THR A 128 9.32 9.39 18.81
C THR A 128 9.66 9.35 17.33
N ASN A 129 10.58 10.18 16.87
CA ASN A 129 10.98 10.23 15.47
C ASN A 129 11.71 8.96 15.03
N VAL A 130 12.59 8.40 15.87
CA VAL A 130 13.22 7.09 15.63
C VAL A 130 12.16 6.00 15.53
N GLY A 131 11.23 5.95 16.49
CA GLY A 131 10.11 5.01 16.47
C GLY A 131 9.24 5.18 15.23
N LYS A 132 8.98 6.41 14.81
CA LYS A 132 8.19 6.71 13.61
C LYS A 132 8.89 6.22 12.34
N ILE A 133 10.20 6.40 12.20
CA ILE A 133 10.96 5.92 11.04
C ILE A 133 10.87 4.39 10.95
N ILE A 134 11.09 3.70 12.08
CA ILE A 134 10.99 2.23 12.16
C ILE A 134 9.56 1.77 11.82
N ALA A 135 8.56 2.43 12.38
CA ALA A 135 7.15 2.16 12.11
C ALA A 135 6.81 2.34 10.63
N THR A 136 7.23 3.46 10.03
CA THR A 136 6.99 3.74 8.62
C THR A 136 7.65 2.70 7.73
N PHE A 137 8.86 2.24 8.06
CA PHE A 137 9.53 1.17 7.31
C PHE A 137 8.75 -0.15 7.40
N ILE A 138 8.35 -0.57 8.60
CA ILE A 138 7.56 -1.80 8.79
C ILE A 138 6.20 -1.73 8.08
N VAL A 139 5.49 -0.61 8.21
CA VAL A 139 4.22 -0.38 7.53
C VAL A 139 4.40 -0.36 6.00
N ALA A 140 5.50 0.22 5.49
CA ALA A 140 5.80 0.20 4.07
C ALA A 140 6.04 -1.23 3.55
N VAL A 141 6.76 -2.07 4.32
CA VAL A 141 6.95 -3.49 4.00
C VAL A 141 5.60 -4.23 4.00
N TRP A 142 4.77 -4.01 5.01
CA TRP A 142 3.42 -4.59 5.07
C TRP A 142 2.56 -4.18 3.86
N ASN A 143 2.52 -2.89 3.56
CA ASN A 143 1.77 -2.36 2.41
C ASN A 143 2.29 -2.95 1.10
N PHE A 144 3.61 -3.12 0.97
CA PHE A 144 4.22 -3.79 -0.19
C PHE A 144 3.80 -5.26 -0.30
N VAL A 145 3.79 -6.01 0.81
CA VAL A 145 3.36 -7.42 0.83
C VAL A 145 1.89 -7.56 0.44
N ILE A 146 0.99 -6.74 1.00
CA ILE A 146 -0.44 -6.74 0.64
C ILE A 146 -0.59 -6.43 -0.85
N ARG A 147 0.09 -5.40 -1.34
CA ARG A 147 0.05 -5.04 -2.76
C ARG A 147 0.59 -6.16 -3.65
N LYS A 148 1.62 -6.87 -3.20
CA LYS A 148 2.18 -8.00 -3.94
C LYS A 148 1.23 -9.21 -3.99
N ILE A 149 0.46 -9.45 -2.92
CA ILE A 149 -0.49 -10.57 -2.85
C ILE A 149 -1.78 -10.26 -3.61
N PHE A 150 -2.28 -9.03 -3.53
CA PHE A 150 -3.60 -8.64 -4.06
C PHE A 150 -3.57 -7.96 -5.42
N LEU A 151 -2.47 -7.27 -5.76
CA LEU A 151 -2.40 -6.31 -6.88
C LEU A 151 -1.36 -6.69 -7.93
N ASP A 152 -0.32 -7.45 -7.55
CA ASP A 152 0.54 -8.11 -8.52
C ASP A 152 -0.25 -9.32 -9.02
N ASP A 153 -0.81 -9.18 -10.23
CA ASP A 153 -1.39 -10.29 -10.96
C ASP A 153 -0.40 -11.45 -10.93
N THR A 154 -0.70 -12.44 -10.10
CA THR A 154 0.08 -13.67 -10.04
C THR A 154 0.19 -14.27 -11.46
N HIS A 155 -0.79 -13.97 -12.33
CA HIS A 155 -0.77 -14.20 -13.78
C HIS A 155 0.44 -13.57 -14.51
N THR A 156 0.77 -12.30 -14.32
CA THR A 156 1.82 -11.60 -15.09
C THR A 156 3.23 -12.02 -14.65
N ALA A 157 3.46 -12.17 -13.34
CA ALA A 157 4.71 -12.72 -12.81
C ALA A 157 4.89 -14.20 -13.17
N MET A 158 3.80 -14.97 -13.27
CA MET A 158 3.82 -16.34 -13.77
C MET A 158 4.05 -16.40 -15.30
N MET A 159 3.46 -15.52 -16.10
CA MET A 159 3.73 -15.35 -17.54
C MET A 159 5.18 -14.94 -17.83
N ALA A 160 5.77 -14.06 -16.99
CA ALA A 160 7.18 -13.73 -17.08
C ALA A 160 8.08 -14.93 -16.71
N LYS A 161 7.66 -15.78 -15.75
CA LYS A 161 8.36 -17.05 -15.44
C LYS A 161 8.22 -18.08 -16.57
N LEU A 162 7.09 -18.12 -17.29
CA LEU A 162 6.88 -18.96 -18.48
C LEU A 162 7.93 -18.62 -19.56
N GLN A 163 8.07 -17.33 -19.90
CA GLN A 163 9.01 -16.92 -20.96
C GLN A 163 10.49 -17.10 -20.60
N ARG A 164 10.84 -17.05 -19.31
CA ARG A 164 12.26 -17.00 -18.89
C ARG A 164 12.92 -18.36 -18.71
N LYS A 165 12.15 -19.46 -18.60
CA LYS A 165 12.70 -20.76 -18.16
C LYS A 165 12.49 -21.94 -19.09
N GLY A 166 11.86 -21.76 -20.24
CA GLY A 166 11.78 -22.78 -21.29
C GLY A 166 11.06 -24.09 -20.97
N ASN A 167 10.84 -24.48 -19.70
CA ASN A 167 10.28 -25.81 -19.38
C ASN A 167 9.81 -26.02 -17.91
N ILE A 168 8.78 -25.35 -17.36
CA ILE A 168 8.28 -25.75 -16.01
C ILE A 168 6.75 -25.92 -15.89
N TYR A 169 5.90 -25.22 -16.65
CA TYR A 169 4.44 -25.43 -16.64
C TYR A 169 3.86 -25.18 -18.04
N THR A 170 2.90 -25.99 -18.49
CA THR A 170 2.10 -25.72 -19.70
C THR A 170 1.10 -24.58 -19.45
N GLU A 171 0.61 -23.93 -20.51
CA GLU A 171 -0.33 -22.78 -20.42
C GLU A 171 -1.59 -23.18 -19.61
N GLU A 172 -2.10 -24.39 -19.82
CA GLU A 172 -3.24 -24.98 -19.10
C GLU A 172 -2.98 -25.19 -17.60
N GLU A 173 -1.80 -25.70 -17.21
CA GLU A 173 -1.46 -25.89 -15.78
C GLU A 173 -1.34 -24.55 -15.04
N LEU A 174 -0.96 -23.50 -15.77
CA LEU A 174 -0.83 -22.15 -15.24
C LEU A 174 -2.19 -21.50 -15.01
N GLU A 175 -3.09 -21.59 -15.99
CA GLU A 175 -4.48 -21.14 -15.87
C GLU A 175 -5.14 -21.85 -14.69
N ALA A 176 -4.96 -23.16 -14.55
CA ALA A 176 -5.46 -23.90 -13.40
C ALA A 176 -4.87 -23.45 -12.05
N LYS A 177 -3.59 -23.02 -12.01
CA LYS A 177 -2.98 -22.43 -10.80
C LYS A 177 -3.49 -21.02 -10.52
N TRP A 178 -3.74 -20.24 -11.56
CA TRP A 178 -4.27 -18.89 -11.46
C TRP A 178 -5.72 -18.90 -10.98
N GLU A 179 -6.57 -19.77 -11.53
CA GLU A 179 -7.96 -19.94 -11.10
C GLU A 179 -8.06 -20.34 -9.62
N ARG A 180 -7.12 -21.18 -9.16
CA ARG A 180 -7.03 -21.58 -7.74
C ARG A 180 -6.40 -20.51 -6.85
N SER A 181 -5.85 -19.43 -7.40
CA SER A 181 -5.20 -18.39 -6.61
C SER A 181 -6.22 -17.59 -5.80
N LEU A 182 -5.80 -17.12 -4.61
CA LEU A 182 -6.64 -16.28 -3.77
C LEU A 182 -7.07 -14.99 -4.47
N ALA A 183 -6.18 -14.40 -5.27
CA ALA A 183 -6.47 -13.19 -6.04
C ALA A 183 -7.64 -13.39 -7.01
N HIS A 184 -7.64 -14.50 -7.77
CA HIS A 184 -8.72 -14.82 -8.70
C HIS A 184 -10.05 -15.09 -7.97
N ARG A 185 -10.03 -15.90 -6.90
CA ARG A 185 -11.24 -16.20 -6.11
C ARG A 185 -11.85 -14.95 -5.48
N ILE A 186 -11.02 -14.06 -4.94
CA ILE A 186 -11.46 -12.80 -4.34
C ILE A 186 -11.99 -11.84 -5.42
N GLY A 187 -11.35 -11.79 -6.60
CA GLY A 187 -11.81 -10.99 -7.73
C GLY A 187 -13.19 -11.41 -8.22
N MET A 188 -13.39 -12.71 -8.46
CA MET A 188 -14.70 -13.25 -8.88
C MET A 188 -15.78 -13.02 -7.83
N TRP A 189 -15.49 -13.29 -6.55
CA TRP A 189 -16.42 -13.02 -5.45
C TRP A 189 -16.78 -11.53 -5.36
N SER A 190 -15.80 -10.65 -5.56
CA SER A 190 -15.97 -9.20 -5.54
C SER A 190 -16.91 -8.68 -6.63
N ILE A 191 -16.82 -9.24 -7.84
CA ILE A 191 -17.69 -8.87 -8.97
C ILE A 191 -19.12 -9.36 -8.70
N GLU A 192 -19.27 -10.61 -8.26
CA GLU A 192 -20.57 -11.20 -7.91
C GLU A 192 -21.30 -10.43 -6.81
N HIS A 193 -20.56 -9.94 -5.81
CA HIS A 193 -21.10 -9.22 -4.65
C HIS A 193 -21.03 -7.69 -4.80
N THR A 194 -20.99 -7.17 -6.03
CA THR A 194 -20.93 -5.72 -6.26
C THR A 194 -22.21 -5.02 -5.75
N PRO A 195 -22.12 -4.08 -4.81
CA PRO A 195 -23.30 -3.35 -4.32
C PRO A 195 -23.92 -2.48 -5.43
N LYS A 196 -25.25 -2.35 -5.42
CA LYS A 196 -25.97 -1.48 -6.38
C LYS A 196 -25.42 -0.04 -6.31
N GLY A 197 -24.96 0.48 -7.46
CA GLY A 197 -24.38 1.83 -7.58
C GLY A 197 -22.84 1.87 -7.68
N TRP A 198 -22.17 0.71 -7.64
CA TRP A 198 -20.71 0.58 -7.81
C TRP A 198 -20.29 -0.06 -9.15
N HIS A 199 -21.21 -0.13 -10.12
CA HIS A 199 -20.95 -0.55 -11.50
C HIS A 199 -20.16 0.51 -12.29
#